data_AF-A0A3N0W6V4-F1
#
_entry.id   AF-A0A3N0W6V4-F1
#
_cell.length_a   1.000
_cell.length_b   1.000
_cell.length_c   1.000
_cell.angle_alpha   90.00
_cell.angle_beta   90.00
_cell.angle_gamma   90.00
#
_symmetry.space_group_name_H-M   'P 1'
#
loop_
_entity.id
_entity.type
_entity.pdbx_description
1 polymer ?
#
loop_
_entity_poly.entity_id
_entity_poly.type
_entity_poly.pdbx_seq_one_letter_code
_entity_poly.pdbx_strand_id
1 'polypeptide(L)'
;MKYNYIFQKCLCISLVFILFFSTESCAQSFSPKNVSQKLISKYYSPSYSTNYYRTNTFFSVSANLLKGNDHTDIIQKIVNDNSNILLPNTTIFINSKGLKIGSNKKIIFQKNTKIKYLGPANGKYSDIVKIYDAHNVEIINPVVIGSRNNHIEQSGQWSAGISVLNSVNVKIINPRISEAYGDGIFIGSEDGGYSEKVLVSGGWINDSRRNGVSITSGRNVLVQNILISNTYGHDPEAGVDIEASWNKDRLEDINLKNICTFNNSSAGIMINLNGLAVDNPKDAKISSIAIDGHTDIGSRHGFLTSLNTIDNQFDTTGTILVKNVNWKSTRGISYWRSSQDHRIKITFSKIMIDDIEKRKDFENDIKKAKNIKLLQSP
;
A
#
# COMPACT_ATOMS: atom_id res chain seq x y z
N MET A 1 -50.91 23.48 -10.45
CA MET A 1 -51.53 22.98 -9.21
C MET A 1 -51.03 21.55 -9.02
N LYS A 2 -50.48 21.23 -7.83
CA LYS A 2 -49.99 19.92 -7.34
C LYS A 2 -48.57 19.44 -7.73
N TYR A 3 -47.65 19.68 -6.79
CA TYR A 3 -46.60 18.81 -6.21
C TYR A 3 -46.05 17.61 -6.99
N ASN A 4 -44.71 17.50 -7.07
CA ASN A 4 -43.98 16.47 -6.30
C ASN A 4 -42.47 16.73 -6.22
N TYR A 5 -41.99 16.75 -4.98
CA TYR A 5 -40.59 16.58 -4.55
C TYR A 5 -40.21 15.08 -4.58
N ILE A 6 -38.91 14.82 -4.45
CA ILE A 6 -38.23 13.54 -4.11
C ILE A 6 -37.71 12.77 -5.33
N PHE A 7 -36.39 12.77 -5.53
CA PHE A 7 -35.64 11.52 -5.49
C PHE A 7 -34.24 11.75 -4.89
N GLN A 8 -34.07 11.13 -3.73
CA GLN A 8 -32.89 11.06 -2.90
C GLN A 8 -32.26 9.68 -3.14
N LYS A 9 -30.92 9.59 -3.11
CA LYS A 9 -30.11 8.37 -2.87
C LYS A 9 -30.32 7.15 -3.78
N CYS A 10 -29.28 6.84 -4.57
CA CYS A 10 -28.83 5.46 -4.78
C CYS A 10 -27.29 5.44 -4.77
N LEU A 11 -26.72 5.41 -3.57
CA LEU A 11 -25.34 4.96 -3.32
C LEU A 11 -25.46 3.52 -2.84
N CYS A 12 -25.41 2.55 -3.74
CA CYS A 12 -25.32 1.13 -3.39
C CYS A 12 -23.85 0.75 -3.31
N ILE A 13 -23.27 0.86 -2.10
CA ILE A 13 -22.01 0.23 -1.74
C ILE A 13 -22.33 -1.24 -1.45
N SER A 14 -21.85 -2.15 -2.29
CA SER A 14 -21.89 -3.58 -2.03
C SER A 14 -20.82 -3.94 -0.99
N LEU A 15 -21.20 -3.91 0.29
CA LEU A 15 -20.47 -4.55 1.38
C LEU A 15 -20.94 -6.01 1.45
N VAL A 16 -20.21 -6.92 0.83
CA VAL A 16 -20.39 -8.36 1.07
C VAL A 16 -19.65 -8.70 2.37
N PHE A 17 -20.40 -8.76 3.46
CA PHE A 17 -19.94 -9.32 4.74
C PHE A 17 -19.93 -10.85 4.62
N ILE A 18 -18.74 -11.46 4.62
CA ILE A 18 -18.60 -12.89 4.87
C ILE A 18 -18.46 -13.08 6.38
N LEU A 19 -19.57 -13.45 7.03
CA LEU A 19 -19.59 -13.92 8.41
C LEU A 19 -19.00 -15.33 8.47
N PHE A 20 -17.76 -15.45 8.95
CA PHE A 20 -17.24 -16.73 9.43
C PHE A 20 -17.64 -16.91 10.90
N PHE A 21 -18.50 -17.90 11.16
CA PHE A 21 -18.70 -18.43 12.51
C PHE A 21 -17.39 -19.06 13.00
N SER A 22 -16.86 -18.50 14.09
CA SER A 22 -15.65 -18.96 14.77
C SER A 22 -15.93 -20.23 15.58
N THR A 23 -15.34 -21.36 15.18
CA THR A 23 -14.99 -22.40 16.15
C THR A 23 -13.65 -22.01 16.77
N GLU A 24 -13.65 -21.69 18.06
CA GLU A 24 -12.45 -21.35 18.82
C GLU A 24 -11.50 -22.56 18.93
N SER A 25 -10.62 -22.71 17.95
CA SER A 25 -9.33 -23.35 18.13
C SER A 25 -8.33 -22.24 18.42
N CYS A 26 -7.72 -22.22 19.61
CA CYS A 26 -6.70 -21.27 20.07
C CYS A 26 -5.85 -20.67 18.92
N ALA A 27 -6.33 -19.58 18.34
CA ALA A 27 -5.53 -18.77 17.43
C ALA A 27 -4.57 -17.99 18.34
N GLN A 28 -3.27 -18.24 18.21
CA GLN A 28 -2.30 -17.31 18.79
C GLN A 28 -2.64 -15.91 18.26
N SER A 29 -2.96 -14.99 19.16
CA SER A 29 -3.15 -13.59 18.81
C SER A 29 -1.88 -13.10 18.10
N PHE A 30 -2.06 -12.46 16.94
CA PHE A 30 -0.94 -11.90 16.21
C PHE A 30 -0.18 -10.91 17.11
N SER A 31 1.15 -10.97 17.10
CA SER A 31 2.00 -10.02 17.79
C SER A 31 3.10 -9.48 16.86
N PRO A 32 3.38 -8.16 16.90
CA PRO A 32 4.52 -7.59 16.22
C PRO A 32 5.83 -8.23 16.66
N LYS A 33 6.76 -8.37 15.72
CA LYS A 33 8.10 -8.89 15.96
C LYS A 33 9.15 -7.82 15.69
N ASN A 34 10.23 -7.89 16.47
CA ASN A 34 11.39 -7.03 16.25
C ASN A 34 12.03 -7.34 14.89
N VAL A 35 12.16 -6.29 14.08
CA VAL A 35 12.86 -6.35 12.80
C VAL A 35 14.34 -6.09 13.06
N SER A 36 15.23 -7.00 12.64
CA SER A 36 16.66 -6.83 12.89
C SER A 36 17.23 -5.59 12.19
N GLN A 37 18.19 -4.91 12.83
CA GLN A 37 18.86 -3.74 12.26
C GLN A 37 19.54 -4.04 10.92
N LYS A 38 20.08 -5.26 10.75
CA LYS A 38 20.66 -5.74 9.50
C LYS A 38 19.64 -5.80 8.37
N LEU A 39 18.40 -6.21 8.67
CA LEU A 39 17.33 -6.25 7.68
C LEU A 39 16.86 -4.84 7.33
N ILE A 40 16.70 -3.98 8.34
CA ILE A 40 16.31 -2.58 8.13
C ILE A 40 17.34 -1.86 7.25
N SER A 41 18.64 -1.96 7.57
CA SER A 41 19.68 -1.24 6.82
C SER A 41 19.81 -1.68 5.37
N LYS A 42 19.39 -2.91 5.02
CA LYS A 42 19.37 -3.40 3.63
C LYS A 42 18.41 -2.61 2.74
N TYR A 43 17.29 -2.13 3.29
CA TYR A 43 16.22 -1.48 2.51
C TYR A 43 16.04 0.00 2.85
N TYR A 44 16.40 0.41 4.07
CA TYR A 44 16.32 1.79 4.55
C TYR A 44 17.70 2.29 4.96
N SER A 45 18.34 3.01 4.03
CA SER A 45 19.64 3.66 4.23
C SER A 45 19.61 5.07 3.62
N PRO A 46 18.87 6.01 4.24
CA PRO A 46 18.76 7.38 3.73
C PRO A 46 20.14 8.06 3.74
N SER A 47 20.52 8.67 2.62
CA SER A 47 21.77 9.41 2.50
C SER A 47 21.54 10.92 2.50
N TYR A 48 21.94 11.55 3.61
CA TYR A 48 21.81 12.98 3.85
C TYR A 48 23.00 13.80 3.32
N SER A 49 23.98 13.15 2.67
CA SER A 49 25.15 13.78 2.06
C SER A 49 25.03 13.91 0.53
N THR A 50 23.91 13.45 -0.04
CA THR A 50 23.62 13.46 -1.47
C THR A 50 23.43 14.86 -2.04
N ASN A 51 23.51 14.97 -3.37
CA ASN A 51 23.24 16.20 -4.12
C ASN A 51 21.84 16.79 -3.86
N TYR A 52 20.89 16.00 -3.33
CA TYR A 52 19.56 16.48 -2.93
C TYR A 52 19.64 17.68 -1.97
N TYR A 53 20.66 17.74 -1.11
CA TYR A 53 20.82 18.79 -0.10
C TYR A 53 21.81 19.89 -0.50
N ARG A 54 22.42 19.82 -1.69
CA ARG A 54 23.51 20.72 -2.11
C ARG A 54 23.09 21.88 -3.02
N THR A 55 21.80 22.05 -3.31
CA THR A 55 21.34 23.13 -4.21
C THR A 55 20.87 24.34 -3.42
N ASN A 56 21.27 25.55 -3.83
CA ASN A 56 20.79 26.83 -3.26
C ASN A 56 19.32 27.16 -3.63
N THR A 57 18.53 26.18 -4.07
CA THR A 57 17.20 26.41 -4.69
C THR A 57 16.03 26.03 -3.78
N PHE A 58 16.28 25.65 -2.52
CA PHE A 58 15.25 25.26 -1.57
C PHE A 58 14.80 26.42 -0.69
N PHE A 59 13.48 26.51 -0.50
CA PHE A 59 12.92 27.21 0.64
C PHE A 59 13.20 26.38 1.90
N SER A 60 14.16 26.84 2.70
CA SER A 60 14.53 26.22 3.97
C SER A 60 13.59 26.67 5.07
N VAL A 61 12.76 25.74 5.55
CA VAL A 61 11.82 26.02 6.64
C VAL A 61 12.58 26.18 7.95
N SER A 62 12.42 27.34 8.60
CA SER A 62 12.99 27.56 9.93
C SER A 62 12.17 26.87 11.00
N ALA A 63 12.85 26.14 11.91
CA ALA A 63 12.19 25.49 13.05
C ALA A 63 11.49 26.50 13.97
N ASN A 64 11.93 27.76 14.01
CA ASN A 64 11.32 28.80 14.86
C ASN A 64 9.89 29.20 14.40
N LEU A 65 9.49 28.83 13.19
CA LEU A 65 8.12 28.99 12.69
C LEU A 65 7.16 27.95 13.29
N LEU A 66 7.69 26.86 13.85
CA LEU A 66 6.92 25.75 14.40
C LEU A 66 6.68 25.98 15.90
N LYS A 67 5.69 26.80 16.21
CA LYS A 67 5.29 27.12 17.59
C LYS A 67 4.07 26.30 18.02
N GLY A 68 4.04 25.93 19.29
CA GLY A 68 2.91 25.20 19.89
C GLY A 68 2.92 23.71 19.54
N ASN A 69 1.75 23.09 19.60
CA ASN A 69 1.60 21.64 19.45
C ASN A 69 0.96 21.25 18.11
N ASP A 70 0.68 22.19 17.21
CA ASP A 70 0.07 21.95 15.91
C ASP A 70 0.70 22.88 14.87
N HIS A 71 1.30 22.28 13.84
CA HIS A 71 2.03 22.99 12.79
C HIS A 71 1.33 22.89 11.42
N THR A 72 0.08 22.41 11.39
CA THR A 72 -0.61 22.04 10.14
C THR A 72 -0.76 23.23 9.20
N ASP A 73 -1.36 24.32 9.67
CA ASP A 73 -1.69 25.45 8.81
C ASP A 73 -0.43 26.19 8.31
N ILE A 74 0.61 26.28 9.15
CA ILE A 74 1.89 26.92 8.75
C ILE A 74 2.65 26.07 7.73
N ILE A 75 2.72 24.75 7.92
CA ILE A 75 3.38 23.86 6.95
C ILE A 75 2.57 23.79 5.66
N GLN A 76 1.23 23.73 5.73
CA GLN A 76 0.39 23.73 4.55
C GLN A 76 0.58 25.02 3.73
N LYS A 77 0.68 26.19 4.39
CA LYS A 77 0.97 27.45 3.71
C LYS A 77 2.32 27.40 2.99
N ILE A 78 3.37 26.92 3.66
CA ILE A 78 4.70 26.76 3.05
C ILE A 78 4.65 25.83 1.84
N VAL A 79 3.94 24.70 1.94
CA VAL A 79 3.76 23.74 0.85
C VAL A 79 3.05 24.39 -0.34
N ASN A 80 2.03 25.20 -0.09
CA ASN A 80 1.31 25.91 -1.15
C ASN A 80 2.22 26.90 -1.88
N ASP A 81 2.95 27.72 -1.12
CA ASP A 81 3.68 28.89 -1.63
C ASP A 81 5.02 28.53 -2.30
N ASN A 82 5.57 27.33 -2.07
CA ASN A 82 6.92 26.97 -2.51
C ASN A 82 6.96 25.66 -3.30
N SER A 83 7.81 25.59 -4.32
CA SER A 83 7.99 24.37 -5.14
C SER A 83 9.05 23.43 -4.58
N ASN A 84 10.21 23.95 -4.19
CA ASN A 84 11.33 23.18 -3.63
C ASN A 84 11.44 23.50 -2.13
N ILE A 85 11.17 22.52 -1.27
CA ILE A 85 11.05 22.71 0.17
C ILE A 85 12.02 21.79 0.91
N LEU A 86 12.83 22.38 1.78
CA LEU A 86 13.60 21.65 2.78
C LEU A 86 12.92 21.82 4.15
N LEU A 87 12.29 20.75 4.63
CA LEU A 87 11.60 20.74 5.93
C LEU A 87 12.59 20.87 7.09
N PRO A 88 12.18 21.45 8.24
CA PRO A 88 13.09 21.73 9.34
C PRO A 88 13.54 20.44 10.02
N ASN A 89 14.75 20.45 10.59
CA ASN A 89 15.37 19.31 11.25
C ASN A 89 14.77 19.03 12.66
N THR A 90 13.45 18.87 12.74
CA THR A 90 12.67 18.70 13.98
C THR A 90 11.36 17.93 13.73
N THR A 91 10.62 17.65 14.79
CA THR A 91 9.27 17.07 14.69
C THR A 91 8.25 18.12 14.25
N ILE A 92 7.46 17.77 13.25
CA ILE A 92 6.32 18.52 12.75
C ILE A 92 5.04 17.81 13.21
N PHE A 93 4.21 18.48 14.00
CA PHE A 93 2.95 17.93 14.43
C PHE A 93 1.82 18.35 13.49
N ILE A 94 1.04 17.41 12.98
CA ILE A 94 -0.04 17.64 12.02
C ILE A 94 -1.36 17.12 12.60
N ASN A 95 -2.40 17.95 12.60
CA ASN A 95 -3.74 17.62 13.06
C ASN A 95 -4.53 16.84 12.00
N SER A 96 -5.82 16.62 12.25
CA SER A 96 -6.70 15.80 11.40
C SER A 96 -6.94 16.32 9.98
N LYS A 97 -6.50 17.54 9.64
CA LYS A 97 -6.56 18.06 8.26
C LYS A 97 -5.53 17.41 7.34
N GLY A 98 -4.46 16.84 7.90
CA GLY A 98 -3.33 16.32 7.12
C GLY A 98 -2.59 17.43 6.34
N LEU A 99 -1.65 17.02 5.50
CA LEU A 99 -0.99 17.87 4.51
C LEU A 99 -1.42 17.51 3.10
N LYS A 100 -1.87 18.50 2.33
CA LYS A 100 -2.20 18.36 0.91
C LYS A 100 -1.04 18.83 0.05
N ILE A 101 -0.53 17.96 -0.80
CA ILE A 101 0.59 18.22 -1.69
C ILE A 101 0.06 18.37 -3.11
N GLY A 102 0.18 19.59 -3.65
CA GLY A 102 -0.19 19.89 -5.04
C GLY A 102 0.93 19.56 -6.05
N SER A 103 0.75 20.01 -7.29
CA SER A 103 1.68 19.77 -8.39
C SER A 103 3.01 20.52 -8.24
N ASN A 104 4.04 20.02 -8.93
CA ASN A 104 5.37 20.62 -9.07
C ASN A 104 6.06 20.87 -7.72
N LYS A 105 6.07 19.83 -6.87
CA LYS A 105 6.63 19.88 -5.52
C LYS A 105 7.82 18.95 -5.38
N LYS A 106 8.89 19.45 -4.77
CA LYS A 106 10.00 18.66 -4.26
C LYS A 106 10.15 18.94 -2.77
N ILE A 107 9.85 17.96 -1.93
CA ILE A 107 9.86 18.07 -0.47
C ILE A 107 10.93 17.15 0.09
N ILE A 108 11.87 17.71 0.85
CA ILE A 108 13.00 16.98 1.40
C ILE A 108 12.94 17.04 2.93
N PHE A 109 13.03 15.87 3.55
CA PHE A 109 13.15 15.71 5.00
C PHE A 109 14.64 15.72 5.38
N GLN A 110 14.99 16.46 6.43
CA GLN A 110 16.32 16.37 7.04
C GLN A 110 16.39 15.17 7.98
N LYS A 111 17.61 14.85 8.45
CA LYS A 111 17.90 13.67 9.27
C LYS A 111 16.97 13.46 10.47
N ASN A 112 16.58 14.54 11.13
CA ASN A 112 15.72 14.53 12.31
C ASN A 112 14.31 15.05 12.01
N THR A 113 14.00 15.37 10.75
CA THR A 113 12.64 15.75 10.35
C THR A 113 11.72 14.54 10.48
N LYS A 114 10.59 14.70 11.16
CA LYS A 114 9.51 13.71 11.16
C LYS A 114 8.16 14.42 11.24
N ILE A 115 7.15 13.87 10.56
CA ILE A 115 5.76 14.26 10.73
C ILE A 115 5.14 13.32 11.76
N LYS A 116 4.50 13.86 12.79
CA LYS A 116 3.69 13.09 13.76
C LYS A 116 2.24 13.55 13.66
N TYR A 117 1.34 12.62 13.36
CA TYR A 117 -0.08 12.89 13.25
C TYR A 117 -0.76 12.86 14.63
N LEU A 118 -1.56 13.89 14.90
CA LEU A 118 -2.27 14.09 16.17
C LEU A 118 -3.76 13.74 16.08
N GLY A 119 -4.31 13.82 14.87
CA GLY A 119 -5.74 13.70 14.65
C GLY A 119 -6.25 12.28 14.88
N PRO A 120 -7.55 12.11 15.21
CA PRO A 120 -8.16 10.81 15.06
C PRO A 120 -8.26 10.45 13.57
N ALA A 121 -8.12 9.18 13.25
CA ALA A 121 -8.47 8.63 11.95
C ALA A 121 -9.97 8.32 11.93
N ASN A 122 -10.79 9.29 11.49
CA ASN A 122 -12.26 9.18 11.51
C ASN A 122 -12.92 9.28 10.13
N GLY A 123 -12.15 9.28 9.04
CA GLY A 123 -12.72 9.29 7.69
C GLY A 123 -11.71 9.40 6.56
N LYS A 124 -12.24 9.38 5.33
CA LYS A 124 -11.46 9.41 4.07
C LYS A 124 -10.56 10.63 3.84
N TYR A 125 -10.68 11.66 4.68
CA TYR A 125 -9.85 12.87 4.60
C TYR A 125 -8.72 12.89 5.65
N SER A 126 -8.57 11.84 6.44
CA SER A 126 -7.59 11.76 7.53
C SER A 126 -6.19 11.31 7.10
N ASP A 127 -5.89 11.26 5.81
CA ASP A 127 -4.54 10.92 5.32
C ASP A 127 -3.52 11.97 5.77
N ILE A 128 -2.35 11.51 6.24
CA ILE A 128 -1.36 12.37 6.89
C ILE A 128 -0.65 13.26 5.85
N VAL A 129 -0.22 12.66 4.74
CA VAL A 129 0.35 13.35 3.58
C VAL A 129 -0.38 12.89 2.33
N LYS A 130 -1.24 13.74 1.79
CA LYS A 130 -2.11 13.46 0.65
C LYS A 130 -1.62 14.17 -0.60
N ILE A 131 -1.19 13.41 -1.59
CA ILE A 131 -0.89 13.87 -2.95
C ILE A 131 -2.13 13.58 -3.79
N TYR A 132 -2.88 14.62 -4.17
CA TYR A 132 -4.18 14.48 -4.82
C TYR A 132 -4.27 15.40 -6.02
N ASP A 133 -4.70 14.85 -7.16
CA ASP A 133 -4.88 15.58 -8.43
C ASP A 133 -3.63 16.42 -8.77
N ALA A 134 -2.47 15.78 -8.64
CA ALA A 134 -1.18 16.44 -8.72
C ALA A 134 -0.27 15.78 -9.76
N HIS A 135 0.65 16.57 -10.32
CA HIS A 135 1.70 16.05 -11.18
C HIS A 135 3.09 16.54 -10.77
N ASN A 136 4.12 15.75 -11.07
CA ASN A 136 5.52 16.09 -10.80
C ASN A 136 5.78 16.35 -9.30
N VAL A 137 5.59 15.33 -8.48
CA VAL A 137 5.82 15.40 -7.03
C VAL A 137 6.96 14.48 -6.63
N GLU A 138 7.92 14.99 -5.88
CA GLU A 138 9.03 14.21 -5.31
C GLU A 138 9.11 14.45 -3.81
N ILE A 139 9.00 13.38 -3.01
CA ILE A 139 9.17 13.41 -1.55
C ILE A 139 10.35 12.51 -1.18
N ILE A 140 11.37 13.10 -0.56
CA ILE A 140 12.64 12.42 -0.26
C ILE A 140 12.85 12.28 1.25
N ASN A 141 13.16 11.05 1.66
CA ASN A 141 13.39 10.61 3.03
C ASN A 141 12.22 10.90 3.99
N PRO A 142 10.93 10.82 3.59
CA PRO A 142 9.84 11.17 4.50
C PRO A 142 9.83 10.25 5.72
N VAL A 143 9.74 10.83 6.90
CA VAL A 143 9.49 10.09 8.15
C VAL A 143 8.12 10.48 8.67
N VAL A 144 7.17 9.54 8.66
CA VAL A 144 5.77 9.76 9.06
C VAL A 144 5.39 8.78 10.17
N ILE A 145 4.84 9.31 11.26
CA ILE A 145 4.32 8.55 12.40
C ILE A 145 2.82 8.82 12.49
N GLY A 146 2.02 7.78 12.33
CA GLY A 146 0.57 7.84 12.40
C GLY A 146 0.01 7.84 13.83
N SER A 147 -1.31 7.68 13.92
CA SER A 147 -2.07 7.74 15.17
C SER A 147 -2.54 6.39 15.68
N ARG A 148 -2.01 5.26 15.17
CA ARG A 148 -2.45 3.91 15.55
C ARG A 148 -2.55 3.72 17.06
N ASN A 149 -1.49 4.15 17.77
CA ASN A 149 -1.36 3.97 19.21
C ASN A 149 -1.83 5.19 20.03
N ASN A 150 -2.48 6.16 19.38
CA ASN A 150 -3.07 7.29 20.10
C ASN A 150 -4.30 6.79 20.88
N HIS A 151 -4.37 7.09 22.17
CA HIS A 151 -5.52 6.79 23.05
C HIS A 151 -6.70 7.75 22.81
N ILE A 152 -7.10 7.86 21.54
CA ILE A 152 -8.21 8.68 21.06
C ILE A 152 -9.18 7.77 20.32
N GLU A 153 -10.47 8.08 20.37
CA GLU A 153 -11.47 7.34 19.60
C GLU A 153 -11.21 7.52 18.10
N GLN A 154 -11.12 6.39 17.40
CA GLN A 154 -10.85 6.31 15.95
C GLN A 154 -11.81 5.31 15.32
N SER A 155 -12.19 5.54 14.07
CA SER A 155 -13.18 4.71 13.37
C SER A 155 -12.91 4.63 11.86
N GLY A 156 -13.42 3.59 11.23
CA GLY A 156 -13.22 3.37 9.80
C GLY A 156 -11.87 2.73 9.48
N GLN A 157 -11.41 2.92 8.24
CA GLN A 157 -10.30 2.17 7.63
C GLN A 157 -9.25 3.06 6.93
N TRP A 158 -9.47 4.37 6.93
CA TRP A 158 -8.62 5.38 6.27
C TRP A 158 -7.51 5.90 7.18
N SER A 159 -6.86 7.01 6.80
CA SER A 159 -5.65 7.59 7.44
C SER A 159 -4.39 6.88 7.00
N ALA A 160 -4.12 6.98 5.70
CA ALA A 160 -2.86 6.52 5.15
C ALA A 160 -1.69 7.41 5.60
N GLY A 161 -0.51 6.82 5.77
CA GLY A 161 0.72 7.57 6.04
C GLY A 161 1.04 8.54 4.90
N ILE A 162 1.07 8.02 3.67
CA ILE A 162 1.16 8.83 2.44
C ILE A 162 0.15 8.28 1.44
N SER A 163 -0.74 9.12 0.90
CA SER A 163 -1.63 8.75 -0.20
C SER A 163 -1.27 9.45 -1.50
N VAL A 164 -1.36 8.71 -2.61
CA VAL A 164 -1.16 9.17 -3.99
C VAL A 164 -2.44 8.85 -4.76
N LEU A 165 -3.19 9.88 -5.09
CA LEU A 165 -4.55 9.77 -5.60
C LEU A 165 -4.69 10.61 -6.86
N ASN A 166 -5.16 10.02 -7.95
CA ASN A 166 -5.37 10.72 -9.23
C ASN A 166 -4.16 11.55 -9.68
N SER A 167 -2.95 11.04 -9.47
CA SER A 167 -1.72 11.83 -9.62
C SER A 167 -0.74 11.20 -10.61
N VAL A 168 0.09 12.03 -11.26
CA VAL A 168 1.00 11.61 -12.33
C VAL A 168 2.45 11.98 -12.02
N ASN A 169 3.39 11.06 -12.27
CA ASN A 169 4.83 11.31 -12.05
C ASN A 169 5.12 11.69 -10.58
N VAL A 170 4.88 10.73 -9.69
CA VAL A 170 5.08 10.88 -8.24
C VAL A 170 6.22 9.97 -7.80
N LYS A 171 7.17 10.52 -7.04
CA LYS A 171 8.32 9.79 -6.50
C LYS A 171 8.35 9.92 -4.98
N ILE A 172 8.36 8.78 -4.30
CA ILE A 172 8.53 8.69 -2.85
C ILE A 172 9.81 7.88 -2.60
N ILE A 173 10.86 8.54 -2.12
CA ILE A 173 12.21 7.96 -2.01
C ILE A 173 12.57 7.79 -0.54
N ASN A 174 12.95 6.57 -0.15
CA ASN A 174 13.30 6.14 1.21
C ASN A 174 12.26 6.55 2.28
N PRO A 175 10.96 6.24 2.11
CA PRO A 175 9.99 6.49 3.16
C PRO A 175 10.28 5.67 4.41
N ARG A 176 10.10 6.27 5.58
CA ARG A 176 9.97 5.58 6.87
C ARG A 176 8.59 5.90 7.44
N ILE A 177 7.70 4.93 7.45
CA ILE A 177 6.33 5.12 7.92
C ILE A 177 6.07 4.14 9.05
N SER A 178 5.52 4.62 10.17
CA SER A 178 5.14 3.77 11.29
C SER A 178 3.81 4.15 11.89
N GLU A 179 3.15 3.19 12.53
CA GLU A 179 1.96 3.42 13.36
C GLU A 179 0.80 4.07 12.56
N ALA A 180 0.69 3.76 11.26
CA ALA A 180 -0.42 4.21 10.44
C ALA A 180 -1.72 3.54 10.90
N TYR A 181 -2.79 4.32 11.11
CA TYR A 181 -4.10 3.78 11.46
C TYR A 181 -4.81 3.15 10.26
N GLY A 182 -4.56 3.65 9.05
CA GLY A 182 -4.93 3.00 7.80
C GLY A 182 -3.74 2.24 7.22
N ASP A 183 -3.48 2.50 5.94
CA ASP A 183 -2.37 1.91 5.20
C ASP A 183 -1.08 2.75 5.35
N GLY A 184 0.10 2.14 5.18
CA GLY A 184 1.34 2.90 5.18
C GLY A 184 1.43 3.85 3.98
N ILE A 185 1.35 3.30 2.77
CA ILE A 185 1.23 4.04 1.50
C ILE A 185 -0.01 3.57 0.76
N PHE A 186 -0.82 4.51 0.26
CA PHE A 186 -1.98 4.21 -0.57
C PHE A 186 -1.82 4.82 -1.97
N ILE A 187 -1.96 4.03 -3.03
CA ILE A 187 -1.88 4.46 -4.42
C ILE A 187 -3.19 4.11 -5.12
N GLY A 188 -3.96 5.11 -5.54
CA GLY A 188 -5.28 4.86 -6.09
C GLY A 188 -5.98 6.11 -6.60
N SER A 189 -7.28 6.17 -6.32
CA SER A 189 -8.19 7.25 -6.70
C SER A 189 -9.28 7.45 -5.63
N GLU A 190 -9.96 8.60 -5.65
CA GLU A 190 -11.13 8.87 -4.80
C GLU A 190 -12.46 8.83 -5.58
N ASP A 191 -12.38 8.78 -6.91
CA ASP A 191 -13.49 8.94 -7.85
C ASP A 191 -13.45 7.89 -8.98
N GLY A 192 -12.62 6.86 -8.84
CA GLY A 192 -12.37 5.83 -9.85
C GLY A 192 -11.51 6.28 -11.02
N GLY A 193 -10.75 7.37 -10.86
CA GLY A 193 -9.56 7.66 -11.66
C GLY A 193 -8.42 6.66 -11.38
N TYR A 194 -7.19 7.08 -11.68
CA TYR A 194 -5.99 6.28 -11.42
C TYR A 194 -4.77 7.19 -11.24
N SER A 195 -3.74 6.69 -10.57
CA SER A 195 -2.43 7.35 -10.53
C SER A 195 -1.47 6.74 -11.56
N GLU A 196 -0.62 7.55 -12.20
CA GLU A 196 0.27 7.10 -13.28
C GLU A 196 1.73 7.46 -13.01
N LYS A 197 2.67 6.57 -13.37
CA LYS A 197 4.13 6.80 -13.19
C LYS A 197 4.46 7.09 -11.72
N VAL A 198 4.05 6.19 -10.83
CA VAL A 198 4.32 6.29 -9.40
C VAL A 198 5.52 5.43 -9.05
N LEU A 199 6.53 6.02 -8.43
CA LEU A 199 7.72 5.33 -7.92
C LEU A 199 7.76 5.40 -6.40
N VAL A 200 7.81 4.25 -5.74
CA VAL A 200 8.21 4.12 -4.33
C VAL A 200 9.50 3.32 -4.29
N SER A 201 10.58 3.91 -3.80
CA SER A 201 11.91 3.27 -3.85
C SER A 201 12.65 3.38 -2.52
N GLY A 202 13.14 2.24 -2.02
CA GLY A 202 13.75 2.19 -0.69
C GLY A 202 12.68 2.24 0.40
N GLY A 203 13.12 2.22 1.65
CA GLY A 203 12.27 2.56 2.79
C GLY A 203 11.94 1.40 3.72
N TRP A 204 11.22 1.76 4.78
CA TRP A 204 10.70 0.84 5.76
C TRP A 204 9.33 1.30 6.27
N ILE A 205 8.32 0.47 6.04
CA ILE A 205 6.97 0.65 6.57
C ILE A 205 6.76 -0.39 7.66
N ASN A 206 6.37 0.03 8.85
CA ASN A 206 6.18 -0.86 9.99
C ASN A 206 4.90 -0.57 10.75
N ASP A 207 4.22 -1.59 11.26
CA ASP A 207 3.12 -1.40 12.20
C ASP A 207 1.98 -0.53 11.64
N SER A 208 1.60 -0.80 10.39
CA SER A 208 0.36 -0.25 9.81
C SER A 208 -0.81 -1.13 10.26
N ARG A 209 -1.96 -0.53 10.56
CA ARG A 209 -3.13 -1.26 11.06
C ARG A 209 -3.77 -2.13 9.99
N ARG A 210 -3.76 -1.63 8.75
CA ARG A 210 -4.20 -2.36 7.57
C ARG A 210 -2.99 -2.78 6.78
N ASN A 211 -2.80 -2.27 5.58
CA ASN A 211 -1.73 -2.71 4.70
C ASN A 211 -0.48 -1.85 4.84
N GLY A 212 0.68 -2.38 4.47
CA GLY A 212 1.88 -1.56 4.35
C GLY A 212 1.82 -0.68 3.12
N VAL A 213 1.53 -1.26 1.96
CA VAL A 213 1.28 -0.56 0.69
C VAL A 213 0.02 -1.09 0.04
N SER A 214 -0.94 -0.21 -0.28
CA SER A 214 -2.12 -0.54 -1.08
C SER A 214 -2.02 0.10 -2.47
N ILE A 215 -2.33 -0.66 -3.51
CA ILE A 215 -2.43 -0.20 -4.90
C ILE A 215 -3.81 -0.59 -5.41
N THR A 216 -4.72 0.38 -5.47
CA THR A 216 -6.11 0.13 -5.87
C THR A 216 -6.41 0.56 -7.29
N SER A 217 -5.75 1.62 -7.78
CA SER A 217 -5.87 2.07 -9.16
C SER A 217 -4.62 2.80 -9.63
N GLY A 218 -3.85 2.18 -10.52
CA GLY A 218 -2.67 2.78 -11.10
C GLY A 218 -2.23 2.20 -12.44
N ARG A 219 -1.42 3.00 -13.13
CA ARG A 219 -0.72 2.64 -14.36
C ARG A 219 0.77 2.93 -14.24
N ASN A 220 1.64 2.00 -14.61
CA ASN A 220 3.09 2.15 -14.52
C ASN A 220 3.52 2.54 -13.09
N VAL A 221 3.20 1.66 -12.14
CA VAL A 221 3.56 1.81 -10.73
C VAL A 221 4.77 0.92 -10.45
N LEU A 222 5.83 1.47 -9.87
CA LEU A 222 7.01 0.74 -9.45
C LEU A 222 7.20 0.92 -7.94
N VAL A 223 7.07 -0.17 -7.19
CA VAL A 223 7.50 -0.25 -5.79
C VAL A 223 8.74 -1.12 -5.75
N GLN A 224 9.83 -0.62 -5.16
CA GLN A 224 11.08 -1.37 -5.15
C GLN A 224 11.95 -1.16 -3.90
N ASN A 225 12.75 -2.18 -3.58
CA ASN A 225 13.77 -2.13 -2.54
C ASN A 225 13.23 -1.68 -1.16
N ILE A 226 12.03 -2.08 -0.80
CA ILE A 226 11.36 -1.64 0.45
C ILE A 226 11.16 -2.81 1.40
N LEU A 227 11.26 -2.54 2.70
CA LEU A 227 10.87 -3.44 3.77
C LEU A 227 9.49 -3.06 4.31
N ILE A 228 8.60 -4.03 4.43
CA ILE A 228 7.27 -3.84 5.00
C ILE A 228 7.04 -4.88 6.09
N SER A 229 6.71 -4.44 7.30
CA SER A 229 6.66 -5.34 8.44
C SER A 229 5.51 -5.08 9.41
N ASN A 230 5.07 -6.15 10.07
CA ASN A 230 4.14 -6.11 11.19
C ASN A 230 2.82 -5.41 10.86
N THR A 231 2.18 -5.71 9.72
CA THR A 231 0.82 -5.24 9.42
C THR A 231 -0.22 -6.10 10.14
N TYR A 232 -1.13 -5.48 10.90
CA TYR A 232 -2.19 -6.17 11.69
C TYR A 232 -3.16 -5.17 12.32
N GLY A 233 -4.34 -5.61 12.72
CA GLY A 233 -5.35 -4.86 13.47
C GLY A 233 -6.64 -4.58 12.69
N HIS A 234 -6.61 -4.64 11.35
CA HIS A 234 -7.79 -4.55 10.49
C HIS A 234 -7.49 -5.08 9.08
N ASP A 235 -8.38 -5.88 8.52
CA ASP A 235 -8.24 -6.47 7.17
C ASP A 235 -7.93 -5.42 6.08
N PRO A 236 -7.15 -5.78 5.04
CA PRO A 236 -6.56 -7.11 4.78
C PRO A 236 -5.28 -7.48 5.54
N GLU A 237 -4.62 -6.53 6.21
CA GLU A 237 -3.38 -6.77 6.97
C GLU A 237 -2.20 -7.33 6.15
N ALA A 238 -2.08 -6.99 4.86
CA ALA A 238 -1.01 -7.46 3.98
C ALA A 238 0.19 -6.51 3.95
N GLY A 239 1.36 -7.03 3.61
CA GLY A 239 2.53 -6.19 3.34
C GLY A 239 2.28 -5.29 2.13
N VAL A 240 2.03 -5.90 0.98
CA VAL A 240 1.52 -5.21 -0.22
C VAL A 240 0.17 -5.80 -0.59
N ASP A 241 -0.80 -4.93 -0.85
CA ASP A 241 -2.14 -5.27 -1.27
C ASP A 241 -2.46 -4.59 -2.60
N ILE A 242 -2.69 -5.38 -3.64
CA ILE A 242 -3.13 -4.89 -4.96
C ILE A 242 -4.62 -5.23 -5.09
N GLU A 243 -5.48 -4.28 -4.75
CA GLU A 243 -6.93 -4.49 -4.62
C GLU A 243 -7.73 -3.36 -5.29
N ALA A 244 -8.30 -3.65 -6.46
CA ALA A 244 -9.23 -2.71 -7.09
C ALA A 244 -10.49 -2.53 -6.23
N SER A 245 -10.95 -1.29 -6.09
CA SER A 245 -12.18 -0.95 -5.35
C SER A 245 -13.40 -0.85 -6.27
N TRP A 246 -13.19 -0.54 -7.54
CA TRP A 246 -14.23 -0.36 -8.54
C TRP A 246 -13.90 -1.06 -9.86
N ASN A 247 -14.94 -1.40 -10.62
CA ASN A 247 -14.78 -2.00 -11.94
C ASN A 247 -14.07 -1.07 -12.94
N LYS A 248 -14.13 0.25 -12.68
CA LYS A 248 -13.45 1.29 -13.45
C LYS A 248 -12.01 1.58 -13.00
N ASP A 249 -11.48 0.93 -11.97
CA ASP A 249 -10.07 1.05 -11.59
C ASP A 249 -9.14 0.43 -12.63
N ARG A 250 -7.84 0.75 -12.55
CA ARG A 250 -6.82 0.25 -13.47
C ARG A 250 -5.70 -0.39 -12.69
N LEU A 251 -5.21 -1.54 -13.12
CA LEU A 251 -4.05 -2.21 -12.53
C LEU A 251 -3.11 -2.65 -13.65
N GLU A 252 -2.49 -1.66 -14.28
CA GLU A 252 -1.73 -1.80 -15.52
C GLU A 252 -0.25 -1.49 -15.25
N ASP A 253 0.63 -2.43 -15.56
CA ASP A 253 2.08 -2.33 -15.38
C ASP A 253 2.47 -2.02 -13.94
N ILE A 254 1.91 -2.79 -13.02
CA ILE A 254 2.26 -2.74 -11.60
C ILE A 254 3.48 -3.63 -11.36
N ASN A 255 4.59 -3.03 -10.95
CA ASN A 255 5.88 -3.69 -10.81
C ASN A 255 6.35 -3.63 -9.35
N LEU A 256 6.52 -4.80 -8.73
CA LEU A 256 7.08 -4.98 -7.40
C LEU A 256 8.47 -5.61 -7.53
N LYS A 257 9.54 -4.90 -7.13
CA LYS A 257 10.92 -5.37 -7.30
C LYS A 257 11.71 -5.38 -5.99
N ASN A 258 12.30 -6.53 -5.64
CA ASN A 258 13.13 -6.68 -4.44
C ASN A 258 12.40 -6.18 -3.18
N ILE A 259 11.15 -6.62 -2.99
CA ILE A 259 10.34 -6.31 -1.82
C ILE A 259 10.65 -7.33 -0.73
N CYS A 260 10.82 -6.86 0.51
CA CYS A 260 10.85 -7.75 1.67
C CYS A 260 9.64 -7.50 2.56
N THR A 261 8.93 -8.57 2.89
CA THR A 261 7.83 -8.55 3.83
C THR A 261 8.19 -9.37 5.06
N PHE A 262 7.82 -8.88 6.24
CA PHE A 262 8.20 -9.51 7.50
C PHE A 262 7.04 -9.51 8.49
N ASN A 263 6.61 -10.71 8.90
CA ASN A 263 5.63 -10.91 9.94
C ASN A 263 4.33 -10.12 9.71
N ASN A 264 3.77 -10.12 8.51
CA ASN A 264 2.45 -9.50 8.26
C ASN A 264 1.34 -10.48 8.63
N SER A 265 0.23 -10.01 9.21
CA SER A 265 -0.82 -10.88 9.78
C SER A 265 -1.43 -11.80 8.72
N SER A 266 -1.75 -11.25 7.54
CA SER A 266 -2.37 -11.98 6.44
C SER A 266 -1.37 -12.47 5.39
N ALA A 267 -0.75 -11.57 4.62
CA ALA A 267 0.12 -11.97 3.51
C ALA A 267 1.34 -11.07 3.38
N GLY A 268 2.41 -11.61 2.79
CA GLY A 268 3.50 -10.80 2.26
C GLY A 268 2.97 -9.91 1.14
N ILE A 269 2.55 -10.53 0.04
CA ILE A 269 1.87 -9.84 -1.06
C ILE A 269 0.49 -10.46 -1.29
N MET A 270 -0.53 -9.64 -1.41
CA MET A 270 -1.90 -10.01 -1.76
C MET A 270 -2.31 -9.32 -3.07
N ILE A 271 -3.05 -10.04 -3.91
CA ILE A 271 -3.69 -9.51 -5.10
C ILE A 271 -5.17 -9.90 -5.06
N ASN A 272 -6.05 -8.91 -5.01
CA ASN A 272 -7.50 -9.07 -5.10
C ASN A 272 -8.04 -8.30 -6.30
N LEU A 273 -8.49 -9.00 -7.34
CA LEU A 273 -8.97 -8.36 -8.57
C LEU A 273 -10.49 -8.41 -8.71
N ASN A 274 -11.20 -8.82 -7.66
CA ASN A 274 -12.67 -8.96 -7.70
C ASN A 274 -13.37 -7.63 -7.93
N GLY A 275 -12.80 -6.51 -7.47
CA GLY A 275 -13.33 -5.19 -7.75
C GLY A 275 -13.39 -4.83 -9.24
N LEU A 276 -12.61 -5.52 -10.10
CA LEU A 276 -12.61 -5.32 -11.56
C LEU A 276 -13.69 -6.11 -12.30
N ALA A 277 -14.54 -6.86 -11.60
CA ALA A 277 -15.58 -7.68 -12.22
C ALA A 277 -16.62 -6.82 -12.95
N VAL A 278 -17.09 -7.32 -14.10
CA VAL A 278 -18.05 -6.64 -14.99
C VAL A 278 -19.12 -7.60 -15.49
N ASP A 279 -20.31 -7.10 -15.81
CA ASP A 279 -21.42 -7.95 -16.28
C ASP A 279 -21.25 -8.38 -17.75
N ASN A 280 -20.49 -7.63 -18.55
CA ASN A 280 -20.24 -7.91 -19.96
C ASN A 280 -18.74 -8.18 -20.19
N PRO A 281 -18.37 -9.32 -20.80
CA PRO A 281 -16.96 -9.68 -20.99
C PRO A 281 -16.19 -8.71 -21.88
N LYS A 282 -16.87 -7.90 -22.70
CA LYS A 282 -16.25 -6.86 -23.54
C LYS A 282 -15.73 -5.66 -22.73
N ASP A 283 -16.28 -5.45 -21.53
CA ASP A 283 -15.87 -4.36 -20.63
C ASP A 283 -14.74 -4.79 -19.69
N ALA A 284 -14.33 -6.06 -19.76
CA ALA A 284 -13.30 -6.60 -18.90
C ALA A 284 -11.96 -5.95 -19.20
N LYS A 285 -11.32 -5.46 -18.14
CA LYS A 285 -10.02 -4.80 -18.24
C LYS A 285 -8.88 -5.79 -18.40
N ILE A 286 -7.72 -5.27 -18.76
CA ILE A 286 -6.47 -6.01 -18.80
C ILE A 286 -5.62 -5.52 -17.63
N SER A 287 -5.24 -6.44 -16.74
CA SER A 287 -4.32 -6.19 -15.64
C SER A 287 -2.95 -6.81 -15.93
N SER A 288 -1.87 -6.06 -15.67
CA SER A 288 -0.50 -6.56 -15.77
C SER A 288 0.26 -6.26 -14.48
N ILE A 289 0.65 -7.33 -13.79
CA ILE A 289 1.35 -7.27 -12.50
C ILE A 289 2.62 -8.13 -12.59
N ALA A 290 3.75 -7.60 -12.15
CA ALA A 290 5.02 -8.31 -12.09
C ALA A 290 5.65 -8.20 -10.70
N ILE A 291 5.97 -9.34 -10.12
CA ILE A 291 6.64 -9.49 -8.83
C ILE A 291 7.98 -10.18 -9.09
N ASP A 292 9.08 -9.48 -8.79
CA ASP A 292 10.43 -9.96 -9.02
C ASP A 292 11.30 -9.77 -7.77
N GLY A 293 11.83 -10.85 -7.20
CA GLY A 293 12.71 -10.75 -6.03
C GLY A 293 11.98 -10.53 -4.71
N HIS A 294 10.72 -10.97 -4.58
CA HIS A 294 10.00 -10.89 -3.31
C HIS A 294 10.55 -11.88 -2.28
N THR A 295 10.87 -11.40 -1.08
CA THR A 295 11.19 -12.26 0.07
C THR A 295 10.15 -12.04 1.16
N ASP A 296 9.40 -13.08 1.52
CA ASP A 296 8.54 -13.07 2.71
C ASP A 296 9.21 -13.81 3.86
N ILE A 297 9.07 -13.26 5.07
CA ILE A 297 9.57 -13.87 6.30
C ILE A 297 8.44 -13.84 7.33
N GLY A 298 7.81 -14.98 7.55
CA GLY A 298 6.93 -15.17 8.68
C GLY A 298 5.53 -14.57 8.55
N SER A 299 5.08 -14.13 7.37
CA SER A 299 3.66 -13.77 7.18
C SER A 299 2.78 -15.03 7.19
N ARG A 300 1.45 -14.90 7.31
CA ARG A 300 0.59 -16.12 7.25
C ARG A 300 0.69 -16.78 5.88
N HIS A 301 0.62 -16.00 4.80
CA HIS A 301 0.91 -16.44 3.44
C HIS A 301 2.07 -15.62 2.86
N GLY A 302 2.95 -16.24 2.07
CA GLY A 302 3.96 -15.49 1.31
C GLY A 302 3.28 -14.70 0.20
N PHE A 303 2.37 -15.35 -0.52
CA PHE A 303 1.59 -14.76 -1.59
C PHE A 303 0.12 -15.19 -1.50
N LEU A 304 -0.80 -14.27 -1.78
CA LEU A 304 -2.24 -14.52 -1.76
C LEU A 304 -2.90 -13.97 -3.02
N THR A 305 -3.76 -14.74 -3.68
CA THR A 305 -4.59 -14.24 -4.80
C THR A 305 -6.08 -14.53 -4.58
N SER A 306 -6.92 -13.50 -4.59
CA SER A 306 -8.39 -13.65 -4.66
C SER A 306 -8.87 -13.17 -6.02
N LEU A 307 -9.26 -14.12 -6.87
CA LEU A 307 -9.63 -13.89 -8.27
C LEU A 307 -10.95 -14.58 -8.59
N ASN A 308 -11.78 -13.89 -9.38
CA ASN A 308 -13.06 -14.37 -9.91
C ASN A 308 -14.00 -15.00 -8.87
N THR A 309 -14.19 -14.34 -7.73
CA THR A 309 -15.07 -14.83 -6.66
C THR A 309 -16.45 -14.16 -6.66
N ILE A 310 -16.76 -13.34 -7.67
CA ILE A 310 -18.05 -12.66 -7.79
C ILE A 310 -18.94 -13.44 -8.77
N ASP A 311 -20.09 -13.90 -8.29
CA ASP A 311 -21.01 -14.71 -9.08
C ASP A 311 -21.62 -13.91 -10.25
N ASN A 312 -21.83 -14.59 -11.38
CA ASN A 312 -22.46 -14.05 -12.59
C ASN A 312 -21.77 -12.83 -13.22
N GLN A 313 -20.51 -12.56 -12.86
CA GLN A 313 -19.70 -11.51 -13.46
C GLN A 313 -18.44 -12.09 -14.11
N PHE A 314 -17.86 -11.31 -15.01
CA PHE A 314 -16.62 -11.61 -15.70
C PHE A 314 -15.47 -10.88 -15.03
N ASP A 315 -14.44 -11.61 -14.60
CA ASP A 315 -13.23 -11.09 -13.96
C ASP A 315 -12.34 -10.26 -14.90
N THR A 316 -11.28 -9.65 -14.40
CA THR A 316 -10.26 -9.04 -15.28
C THR A 316 -9.45 -10.09 -16.05
N THR A 317 -8.88 -9.70 -17.18
CA THR A 317 -7.96 -10.52 -17.99
C THR A 317 -6.52 -10.00 -17.87
N GLY A 318 -5.54 -10.70 -18.44
CA GLY A 318 -4.14 -10.25 -18.45
C GLY A 318 -3.19 -11.20 -17.74
N THR A 319 -2.16 -10.67 -17.05
CA THR A 319 -1.02 -11.45 -16.57
C THR A 319 -0.56 -11.07 -15.17
N ILE A 320 -0.21 -12.09 -14.39
CA ILE A 320 0.58 -11.93 -13.16
C ILE A 320 1.87 -12.74 -13.33
N LEU A 321 3.02 -12.08 -13.26
CA LEU A 321 4.33 -12.73 -13.31
C LEU A 321 4.94 -12.72 -11.92
N VAL A 322 5.32 -13.89 -11.39
CA VAL A 322 5.95 -14.04 -10.08
C VAL A 322 7.26 -14.78 -10.25
N LYS A 323 8.38 -14.13 -9.95
CA LYS A 323 9.70 -14.72 -10.15
C LYS A 323 10.72 -14.37 -9.09
N ASN A 324 11.71 -15.24 -8.95
CA ASN A 324 12.85 -15.08 -8.03
C ASN A 324 12.39 -14.85 -6.58
N VAL A 325 11.36 -15.56 -6.12
CA VAL A 325 10.78 -15.32 -4.79
C VAL A 325 11.32 -16.30 -3.76
N ASN A 326 11.30 -15.87 -2.50
CA ASN A 326 11.74 -16.66 -1.36
C ASN A 326 10.76 -16.49 -0.19
N TRP A 327 9.90 -17.47 0.05
CA TRP A 327 8.92 -17.46 1.13
C TRP A 327 9.43 -18.32 2.28
N LYS A 328 9.69 -17.68 3.42
CA LYS A 328 10.33 -18.28 4.58
C LYS A 328 9.41 -18.28 5.78
N SER A 329 9.31 -19.41 6.45
CA SER A 329 8.66 -19.55 7.75
C SER A 329 7.23 -19.02 7.77
N THR A 330 6.52 -19.13 6.64
CA THR A 330 5.12 -18.75 6.53
C THR A 330 4.32 -19.48 7.61
N ARG A 331 3.33 -18.82 8.25
CA ARG A 331 2.57 -19.46 9.33
C ARG A 331 1.49 -20.42 8.80
N GLY A 332 0.91 -20.12 7.64
CA GLY A 332 -0.03 -20.97 6.92
C GLY A 332 0.58 -21.57 5.66
N ILE A 333 -0.25 -21.86 4.65
CA ILE A 333 0.23 -22.26 3.31
C ILE A 333 0.98 -21.11 2.64
N SER A 334 2.04 -21.39 1.88
CA SER A 334 2.90 -20.31 1.35
C SER A 334 2.24 -19.51 0.23
N TYR A 335 1.45 -20.17 -0.62
CA TYR A 335 0.60 -19.53 -1.62
C TYR A 335 -0.85 -19.90 -1.33
N TRP A 336 -1.69 -18.92 -1.07
CA TRP A 336 -3.14 -19.11 -1.00
C TRP A 336 -3.81 -18.54 -2.23
N ARG A 337 -4.81 -19.25 -2.76
CA ARG A 337 -5.65 -18.75 -3.84
C ARG A 337 -7.12 -19.10 -3.66
N SER A 338 -8.00 -18.29 -4.26
CA SER A 338 -9.39 -18.66 -4.49
C SER A 338 -9.46 -19.93 -5.36
N SER A 339 -10.52 -20.73 -5.17
CA SER A 339 -10.69 -22.02 -5.87
C SER A 339 -11.27 -21.88 -7.27
N GLN A 340 -11.85 -20.72 -7.58
CA GLN A 340 -12.53 -20.41 -8.83
C GLN A 340 -11.55 -20.33 -10.00
N ASP A 341 -12.00 -20.83 -11.16
CA ASP A 341 -11.30 -20.60 -12.42
C ASP A 341 -11.29 -19.09 -12.73
N HIS A 342 -10.17 -18.56 -13.20
CA HIS A 342 -10.00 -17.15 -13.53
C HIS A 342 -9.35 -16.97 -14.91
N ARG A 343 -9.49 -15.79 -15.53
CA ARG A 343 -8.95 -15.48 -16.86
C ARG A 343 -7.55 -14.88 -16.86
N ILE A 344 -7.06 -14.44 -15.69
CA ILE A 344 -5.66 -14.03 -15.51
C ILE A 344 -4.71 -15.20 -15.76
N LYS A 345 -3.66 -14.96 -16.56
CA LYS A 345 -2.55 -15.89 -16.75
C LYS A 345 -1.47 -15.63 -15.70
N ILE A 346 -1.31 -16.56 -14.76
CA ILE A 346 -0.28 -16.47 -13.72
C ILE A 346 0.92 -17.32 -14.12
N THR A 347 2.12 -16.75 -14.08
CA THR A 347 3.36 -17.49 -14.35
C THR A 347 4.32 -17.38 -13.18
N PHE A 348 4.65 -18.52 -12.60
CA PHE A 348 5.65 -18.68 -11.55
C PHE A 348 6.97 -19.19 -12.15
N SER A 349 8.10 -18.67 -11.65
CA SER A 349 9.44 -19.19 -11.97
C SER A 349 10.41 -18.94 -10.83
N LYS A 350 11.30 -19.91 -10.54
CA LYS A 350 12.29 -19.78 -9.45
C LYS A 350 11.64 -19.42 -8.10
N ILE A 351 10.72 -20.27 -7.66
CA ILE A 351 10.00 -20.13 -6.39
C ILE A 351 10.73 -20.95 -5.34
N MET A 352 11.20 -20.30 -4.28
CA MET A 352 11.77 -20.96 -3.11
C MET A 352 10.79 -20.88 -1.94
N ILE A 353 10.45 -22.05 -1.38
CA ILE A 353 9.69 -22.21 -0.14
C ILE A 353 10.56 -23.06 0.77
N ASP A 354 10.85 -22.57 1.98
CA ASP A 354 11.76 -23.24 2.93
C ASP A 354 11.17 -24.53 3.51
N ASP A 355 9.86 -24.56 3.73
CA ASP A 355 9.13 -25.73 4.17
C ASP A 355 8.86 -26.72 3.01
N ILE A 356 9.32 -27.96 3.18
CA ILE A 356 9.26 -29.01 2.14
C ILE A 356 7.82 -29.43 1.84
N GLU A 357 6.95 -29.50 2.85
CA GLU A 357 5.55 -29.92 2.69
C GLU A 357 4.77 -28.83 1.98
N LYS A 358 4.91 -27.58 2.43
CA LYS A 358 4.25 -26.42 1.78
C LYS A 358 4.71 -26.22 0.34
N ARG A 359 5.98 -26.55 0.04
CA ARG A 359 6.48 -26.54 -1.34
C ARG A 359 5.79 -27.60 -2.20
N LYS A 360 5.63 -28.82 -1.70
CA LYS A 360 4.90 -29.89 -2.42
C LYS A 360 3.44 -29.50 -2.63
N ASP A 361 2.79 -28.92 -1.63
CA ASP A 361 1.41 -28.46 -1.73
C ASP A 361 1.26 -27.38 -2.81
N PHE A 362 2.16 -26.39 -2.81
CA PHE A 362 2.23 -25.36 -3.85
C PHE A 362 2.38 -25.95 -5.25
N GLU A 363 3.34 -26.86 -5.45
CA GLU A 363 3.58 -27.50 -6.75
C GLU A 363 2.38 -28.34 -7.22
N ASN A 364 1.73 -29.06 -6.29
CA ASN A 364 0.56 -29.87 -6.57
C ASN A 364 -0.68 -29.02 -6.90
N ASP A 365 -0.87 -27.92 -6.19
CA ASP A 365 -1.98 -26.99 -6.43
C ASP A 365 -1.85 -26.34 -7.82
N ILE A 366 -0.65 -25.88 -8.19
CA ILE A 366 -0.44 -25.25 -9.51
C ILE A 366 -0.64 -26.24 -10.65
N LYS A 367 -0.20 -27.50 -10.53
CA LYS A 367 -0.38 -28.51 -11.59
C LYS A 367 -1.85 -28.73 -11.97
N LYS A 368 -2.77 -28.47 -11.04
CA LYS A 368 -4.22 -28.66 -11.23
C LYS A 368 -4.93 -27.37 -11.64
N ALA A 369 -4.32 -26.21 -11.42
CA ALA A 369 -4.94 -24.91 -11.64
C ALA A 369 -4.94 -24.50 -13.12
N LYS A 370 -6.09 -24.05 -13.63
CA LYS A 370 -6.17 -23.46 -14.97
C LYS A 370 -5.52 -22.09 -15.00
N ASN A 371 -4.94 -21.74 -16.14
CA ASN A 371 -4.29 -20.43 -16.38
C ASN A 371 -3.13 -20.09 -15.41
N ILE A 372 -2.65 -21.05 -14.62
CA ILE A 372 -1.44 -20.91 -13.80
C ILE A 372 -0.37 -21.84 -14.38
N LYS A 373 0.87 -21.34 -14.50
CA LYS A 373 2.01 -22.11 -14.97
C LYS A 373 3.18 -21.97 -14.02
N LEU A 374 3.88 -23.07 -13.76
CA LEU A 374 5.18 -23.09 -13.08
C LEU A 374 6.25 -23.45 -14.12
N LEU A 375 7.11 -22.49 -14.46
CA LEU A 375 8.23 -22.68 -15.37
C LEU A 375 9.44 -23.17 -14.57
N GLN A 376 9.62 -24.50 -14.57
CA GLN A 376 10.70 -25.29 -13.94
C GLN A 376 11.07 -24.90 -12.49
N SER A 377 10.93 -25.85 -11.56
CA SER A 377 11.41 -25.72 -10.19
C SER A 377 12.93 -25.49 -10.15
N PRO A 378 13.45 -24.71 -9.18
CA PRO A 378 14.86 -24.36 -9.07
C PRO A 378 15.79 -25.57 -8.99
#